data_AF-A0A2S8RG66-F1
#
_entry.id   AF-A0A2S8RG66-F1
#
_cell.length_a   1.000
_cell.length_b   1.000
_cell.length_c   1.000
_cell.angle_alpha   90.00
_cell.angle_beta   90.00
_cell.angle_gamma   90.00
#
_symmetry.space_group_name_H-M   'P 1'
#
loop_
_entity.id
_entity.type
_entity.pdbx_description
1 polymer ?
#
loop_
_entity_poly.entity_id
_entity_poly.type
_entity_poly.pdbx_seq_one_letter_code
_entity_poly.pdbx_strand_id
1 'polypeptide(L)'
;MNQSVEPRKYFDLHLRGLGYVSRVRDVTTKGNGRSKAKPFLACAISAFHGDPNVENGIVYLPLDLIVSGEKAKEAVRAVMDDANDRDTKVLVSFRSGDHYIHTFERTGNRAGETGAVLKGRLLKLFWIKVNGEEVYRDEGDESDDAEAGADRSREIVNGDEPSAEHRDDRDVPRVEQPTNGRETEVSGEEPSAVERAEPRTNRYPPLRRQASGNARRTSAGDR
;
A
#
# COMPACT_ATOMS: atom_id res chain seq x y z
N MET A 1 -19.65 -6.39 -43.54
CA MET A 1 -18.63 -7.28 -42.94
C MET A 1 -18.59 -7.03 -41.45
N ASN A 2 -19.12 -7.93 -40.63
CA ASN A 2 -19.02 -7.86 -39.17
C ASN A 2 -17.81 -8.72 -38.77
N GLN A 3 -16.63 -8.11 -38.62
CA GLN A 3 -15.46 -8.85 -38.11
C GLN A 3 -15.71 -9.16 -36.63
N SER A 4 -15.72 -10.44 -36.30
CA SER A 4 -15.60 -10.91 -34.92
C SER A 4 -14.29 -10.39 -34.35
N VAL A 5 -14.36 -9.48 -33.38
CA VAL A 5 -13.20 -9.06 -32.60
C VAL A 5 -12.85 -10.22 -31.68
N GLU A 6 -11.81 -10.96 -32.04
CA GLU A 6 -11.19 -11.96 -31.17
C GLU A 6 -10.86 -11.31 -29.81
N PRO A 7 -11.29 -11.89 -28.68
CA PRO A 7 -10.96 -11.35 -27.37
C PRO A 7 -9.44 -11.42 -27.19
N ARG A 8 -8.81 -10.25 -27.08
CA ARG A 8 -7.37 -10.17 -26.81
C ARG A 8 -7.09 -10.72 -25.42
N LYS A 9 -6.23 -11.72 -25.35
CA LYS A 9 -5.74 -12.28 -24.09
C LYS A 9 -4.66 -11.35 -23.53
N TYR A 10 -4.89 -10.80 -22.35
CA TYR A 10 -3.93 -10.01 -21.61
C TYR A 10 -3.53 -10.76 -20.34
N PHE A 11 -2.35 -10.43 -19.79
CA PHE A 11 -1.98 -10.85 -18.45
C PHE A 11 -2.48 -9.82 -17.45
N ASP A 12 -3.11 -10.30 -16.38
CA ASP A 12 -3.59 -9.44 -15.32
C ASP A 12 -2.57 -9.35 -14.18
N LEU A 13 -2.34 -8.14 -13.70
CA LEU A 13 -1.59 -7.88 -12.46
C LEU A 13 -2.55 -7.24 -11.45
N HIS A 14 -2.84 -7.96 -10.37
CA HIS A 14 -3.80 -7.53 -9.35
C HIS A 14 -3.17 -7.42 -7.96
N LEU A 15 -3.58 -6.39 -7.22
CA LEU A 15 -3.38 -6.26 -5.78
C LEU A 15 -4.73 -6.44 -5.09
N ARG A 16 -4.78 -7.35 -4.12
CA ARG A 16 -5.92 -7.54 -3.22
C ARG A 16 -5.50 -7.20 -1.81
N GLY A 17 -6.38 -6.56 -1.04
CA GLY A 17 -6.07 -6.22 0.33
C GLY A 17 -7.15 -5.44 1.05
N LEU A 18 -6.78 -4.97 2.24
CA LEU A 18 -7.60 -4.10 3.08
C LEU A 18 -6.99 -2.70 3.11
N GLY A 19 -7.82 -1.68 3.23
CA GLY A 19 -7.34 -0.31 3.34
C GLY A 19 -8.44 0.68 3.72
N TYR A 20 -8.03 1.88 4.12
CA TYR A 20 -8.96 2.99 4.31
C TYR A 20 -9.11 3.77 3.00
N VAL A 21 -10.35 3.96 2.54
CA VAL A 21 -10.64 4.80 1.37
C VAL A 21 -10.80 6.25 1.79
N SER A 22 -10.30 7.16 0.95
CA SER A 22 -10.39 8.61 1.15
C SER A 22 -10.31 9.36 -0.17
N ARG A 23 -10.51 10.68 -0.14
CA ARG A 23 -10.37 11.59 -1.30
C ARG A 23 -11.18 11.11 -2.52
N VAL A 24 -12.41 10.66 -2.28
CA VAL A 24 -13.34 10.23 -3.33
C VAL A 24 -13.82 11.47 -4.08
N ARG A 25 -13.66 11.50 -5.41
CA ARG A 25 -13.98 12.69 -6.22
C ARG A 25 -14.24 12.34 -7.68
N ASP A 26 -15.17 13.05 -8.29
CA ASP A 26 -15.29 13.10 -9.75
C ASP A 26 -14.21 14.01 -10.34
N VAL A 27 -13.44 13.47 -11.29
CA VAL A 27 -12.36 14.16 -11.97
C VAL A 27 -12.82 14.55 -13.36
N THR A 28 -12.92 15.85 -13.60
CA THR A 28 -13.17 16.39 -14.94
C THR A 28 -11.87 16.98 -15.49
N THR A 29 -11.36 16.43 -16.59
CA THR A 29 -10.23 17.04 -17.29
C THR A 29 -10.76 18.13 -18.21
N LYS A 30 -10.38 19.39 -17.96
CA LYS A 30 -10.55 20.48 -18.94
C LYS A 30 -9.48 20.29 -20.03
N GLY A 31 -9.79 19.47 -21.03
CA GLY A 31 -8.87 19.21 -22.15
C GLY A 31 -8.71 20.42 -23.07
N ASN A 32 -7.50 20.59 -23.59
CA ASN A 32 -7.14 21.65 -24.53
C ASN A 32 -7.45 21.15 -25.96
N GLY A 33 -8.69 21.35 -26.42
CA GLY A 33 -9.07 21.31 -27.85
C GLY A 33 -9.01 19.99 -28.64
N ARG A 34 -8.17 19.00 -28.31
CA ARG A 34 -8.00 17.77 -29.13
C ARG A 34 -8.27 16.43 -28.45
N SER A 35 -8.27 16.36 -27.12
CA SER A 35 -8.64 15.14 -26.39
C SER A 35 -9.15 15.50 -25.00
N LYS A 36 -10.47 15.66 -24.87
CA LYS A 36 -11.12 15.77 -23.56
C LYS A 36 -11.21 14.35 -22.99
N ALA A 37 -10.38 14.01 -22.00
CA ALA A 37 -10.52 12.72 -21.34
C ALA A 37 -11.91 12.64 -20.68
N LYS A 38 -12.53 11.46 -20.77
CA LYS A 38 -13.86 11.22 -20.19
C LYS A 38 -13.78 11.46 -18.67
N PRO A 39 -14.74 12.16 -18.06
CA PRO A 39 -14.82 12.28 -16.61
C PRO A 39 -14.79 10.90 -15.93
N PHE A 40 -14.08 10.79 -14.82
CA PHE A 40 -13.93 9.54 -14.09
C PHE A 40 -13.97 9.76 -12.58
N LEU A 41 -14.44 8.74 -11.86
CA LEU A 41 -14.40 8.69 -10.41
C LEU A 41 -13.01 8.24 -9.96
N ALA A 42 -12.43 8.93 -8.99
CA ALA A 42 -11.14 8.57 -8.40
C ALA A 42 -11.26 8.50 -6.88
N CYS A 43 -10.43 7.66 -6.26
CA CYS A 43 -10.30 7.55 -4.81
C CYS A 43 -8.85 7.24 -4.43
N ALA A 44 -8.46 7.57 -3.21
CA ALA A 44 -7.24 7.08 -2.60
C ALA A 44 -7.54 5.93 -1.63
N ILE A 45 -6.69 4.91 -1.61
CA ILE A 45 -6.75 3.84 -0.60
C ILE A 45 -5.41 3.79 0.13
N SER A 46 -5.43 3.91 1.45
CA SER A 46 -4.27 3.62 2.29
C SER A 46 -4.31 2.13 2.62
N ALA A 47 -3.65 1.30 1.80
CA ALA A 47 -3.66 -0.15 1.92
C ALA A 47 -2.71 -0.61 3.04
N PHE A 48 -3.08 -1.64 3.79
CA PHE A 48 -2.32 -2.09 4.95
C PHE A 48 -1.34 -3.21 4.58
N HIS A 49 -0.16 -3.20 5.19
CA HIS A 49 0.71 -4.37 5.27
C HIS A 49 1.45 -4.40 6.61
N GLY A 50 1.99 -5.56 6.98
CA GLY A 50 2.68 -5.77 8.25
C GLY A 50 1.87 -6.57 9.27
N ASP A 51 2.34 -6.62 10.51
CA ASP A 51 1.78 -7.45 11.58
C ASP A 51 0.91 -6.60 12.52
N PRO A 52 -0.40 -6.89 12.65
CA PRO A 52 -1.28 -6.16 13.55
C PRO A 52 -1.00 -6.40 15.05
N ASN A 53 -0.25 -7.45 15.40
CA ASN A 53 0.09 -7.80 16.78
C ASN A 53 1.35 -7.08 17.29
N VAL A 54 2.08 -6.40 16.40
CA VAL A 54 3.27 -5.63 16.74
C VAL A 54 2.88 -4.15 16.89
N GLU A 55 3.37 -3.50 17.95
CA GLU A 55 3.15 -2.07 18.14
C GLU A 55 3.74 -1.28 16.95
N ASN A 56 2.93 -0.44 16.30
CA ASN A 56 3.29 0.26 15.06
C ASN A 56 3.72 -0.70 13.91
N GLY A 57 3.29 -1.97 13.95
CA GLY A 57 3.61 -2.98 12.94
C GLY A 57 2.83 -2.84 11.63
N ILE A 58 1.79 -2.00 11.60
CA ILE A 58 0.99 -1.72 10.41
C ILE A 58 1.61 -0.54 9.65
N VAL A 59 1.92 -0.77 8.38
CA VAL A 59 2.40 0.24 7.43
C VAL A 59 1.34 0.45 6.35
N TYR A 60 1.24 1.70 5.87
CA TYR A 60 0.25 2.11 4.88
C TYR A 60 0.91 2.41 3.54
N LEU A 61 0.46 1.71 2.49
CA LEU A 61 0.81 1.97 1.11
C LEU A 61 -0.27 2.85 0.47
N PRO A 62 0.03 4.12 0.14
CA PRO A 62 -0.94 5.00 -0.51
C PRO A 62 -1.12 4.64 -1.99
N LEU A 63 -2.37 4.30 -2.35
CA LEU A 63 -2.81 4.05 -3.71
C LEU A 63 -3.68 5.22 -4.20
N ASP A 64 -3.48 5.66 -5.44
CA ASP A 64 -4.34 6.66 -6.10
C ASP A 64 -5.01 6.01 -7.31
N LEU A 65 -6.29 5.65 -7.16
CA LEU A 65 -6.96 4.73 -8.06
C LEU A 65 -8.08 5.42 -8.85
N ILE A 66 -8.18 5.06 -10.13
CA ILE A 66 -9.36 5.35 -10.95
C ILE A 66 -10.37 4.22 -10.72
N VAL A 67 -11.59 4.55 -10.28
CA VAL A 67 -12.64 3.56 -10.05
C VAL A 67 -13.19 3.12 -11.40
N SER A 68 -12.80 1.92 -11.83
CA SER A 68 -13.11 1.39 -13.15
C SER A 68 -14.26 0.39 -13.11
N GLY A 69 -14.33 -0.45 -12.07
CA GLY A 69 -15.42 -1.41 -11.88
C GLY A 69 -16.78 -0.74 -11.71
N GLU A 70 -17.82 -1.30 -12.32
CA GLU A 70 -19.17 -0.72 -12.31
C GLU A 70 -19.80 -0.76 -10.92
N LYS A 71 -19.91 -1.95 -10.32
CA LYS A 71 -20.34 -2.13 -8.92
C LYS A 71 -19.48 -1.32 -7.95
N ALA A 72 -18.16 -1.27 -8.19
CA ALA A 72 -17.24 -0.49 -7.38
C ALA A 72 -17.53 1.02 -7.45
N LYS A 73 -17.92 1.55 -8.62
CA LYS A 73 -18.32 2.97 -8.75
C LYS A 73 -19.55 3.29 -7.93
N GLU A 74 -20.56 2.42 -7.97
CA GLU A 74 -21.79 2.60 -7.21
C GLU A 74 -21.50 2.59 -5.71
N ALA A 75 -20.78 1.56 -5.24
CA ALA A 75 -20.42 1.40 -3.84
C ALA A 75 -19.54 2.56 -3.31
N VAL A 76 -18.54 2.99 -4.07
CA VAL A 76 -17.68 4.15 -3.70
C VAL A 76 -18.49 5.44 -3.65
N ARG A 77 -19.44 5.64 -4.56
CA ARG A 77 -20.31 6.83 -4.55
C ARG A 77 -21.22 6.85 -3.33
N ALA A 78 -21.76 5.70 -2.94
CA ALA A 78 -22.64 5.58 -1.77
C ALA A 78 -21.96 6.05 -0.47
N VAL A 79 -20.65 5.86 -0.35
CA VAL A 79 -19.85 6.25 0.84
C VAL A 79 -18.96 7.48 0.58
N MET A 80 -19.24 8.26 -0.47
CA MET A 80 -18.37 9.38 -0.87
C MET A 80 -18.25 10.46 0.20
N ASP A 81 -19.36 10.79 0.87
CA ASP A 81 -19.36 11.81 1.93
C ASP A 81 -18.60 11.30 3.16
N ASP A 82 -18.88 10.07 3.60
CA ASP A 82 -18.18 9.40 4.70
C ASP A 82 -16.67 9.27 4.45
N ALA A 83 -16.27 8.92 3.22
CA ALA A 83 -14.87 8.77 2.84
C ALA A 83 -14.10 10.09 2.76
N ASN A 84 -14.81 11.22 2.65
CA ASN A 84 -14.21 12.55 2.60
C ASN A 84 -14.30 13.29 3.95
N ASP A 85 -15.08 12.78 4.89
CA ASP A 85 -15.08 13.23 6.27
C ASP A 85 -13.79 12.78 7.00
N ARG A 86 -13.21 13.68 7.79
CA ARG A 86 -11.97 13.46 8.53
C ARG A 86 -12.18 12.66 9.81
N ASP A 87 -13.41 12.65 10.33
CA ASP A 87 -13.76 11.98 11.58
C ASP A 87 -14.36 10.58 11.35
N THR A 88 -14.58 10.22 10.08
CA THR A 88 -15.17 8.94 9.68
C THR A 88 -14.13 7.99 9.09
N LYS A 89 -14.20 6.72 9.50
CA LYS A 89 -13.32 5.66 9.00
C LYS A 89 -14.07 4.75 8.03
N VAL A 90 -13.70 4.82 6.76
CA VAL A 90 -14.24 3.93 5.73
C VAL A 90 -13.22 2.86 5.38
N LEU A 91 -13.39 1.66 5.94
CA LEU A 91 -12.55 0.49 5.70
C LEU A 91 -13.10 -0.32 4.54
N VAL A 92 -12.24 -0.73 3.62
CA VAL A 92 -12.63 -1.50 2.44
C VAL A 92 -11.76 -2.75 2.27
N SER A 93 -12.38 -3.80 1.72
CA SER A 93 -11.65 -4.90 1.08
C SER A 93 -11.78 -4.75 -0.43
N PHE A 94 -10.67 -4.82 -1.16
CA PHE A 94 -10.63 -4.40 -2.56
C PHE A 94 -9.74 -5.27 -3.44
N ARG A 95 -10.01 -5.24 -4.75
CA ARG A 95 -9.13 -5.68 -5.83
C ARG A 95 -8.82 -4.48 -6.72
N SER A 96 -7.54 -4.23 -6.95
CA SER A 96 -7.04 -3.20 -7.87
C SER A 96 -6.09 -3.82 -8.89
N GLY A 97 -5.88 -3.16 -10.02
CA GLY A 97 -4.99 -3.62 -11.07
C GLY A 97 -4.42 -2.47 -11.90
N ASP A 98 -3.65 -2.84 -12.93
CA ASP A 98 -2.98 -1.90 -13.85
C ASP A 98 -2.10 -0.87 -13.12
N HIS A 99 -1.34 -1.32 -12.12
CA HIS A 99 -0.57 -0.40 -11.29
C HIS A 99 0.66 0.14 -12.01
N TYR A 100 0.94 1.42 -11.77
CA TYR A 100 2.17 2.06 -12.22
C TYR A 100 2.58 3.15 -11.24
N ILE A 101 3.88 3.38 -11.14
CA ILE A 101 4.42 4.43 -10.28
C ILE A 101 4.41 5.75 -11.05
N HIS A 102 3.86 6.78 -10.44
CA HIS A 102 3.93 8.14 -10.95
C HIS A 102 4.74 9.02 -10.00
N THR A 103 5.84 9.58 -10.49
CA THR A 103 6.64 10.54 -9.76
C THR A 103 6.14 11.95 -9.96
N PHE A 104 6.22 12.79 -8.94
CA PHE A 104 5.84 14.20 -9.01
C PHE A 104 6.73 15.02 -8.08
N GLU A 105 6.93 16.29 -8.40
CA GLU A 105 7.61 17.20 -7.48
C GLU A 105 6.65 17.56 -6.34
N ARG A 106 7.10 17.36 -5.10
CA ARG A 106 6.31 17.68 -3.91
C ARG A 106 6.17 19.18 -3.77
N THR A 107 5.09 19.60 -3.12
CA THR A 107 4.82 21.00 -2.77
C THR A 107 4.73 21.16 -1.25
N GLY A 108 4.83 22.40 -0.77
CA GLY A 108 4.76 22.71 0.67
C GLY A 108 6.09 22.48 1.41
N ASN A 109 6.02 21.91 2.62
CA ASN A 109 7.18 21.77 3.53
C ASN A 109 8.32 20.88 3.00
N ARG A 110 8.07 20.13 1.91
CA ARG A 110 9.05 19.27 1.26
C ARG A 110 9.17 19.60 -0.24
N ALA A 111 9.00 20.88 -0.58
CA ALA A 111 9.10 21.35 -1.96
C ALA A 111 10.48 21.00 -2.57
N GLY A 112 10.48 20.63 -3.85
CA GLY A 112 11.70 20.23 -4.58
C GLY A 112 12.10 18.75 -4.43
N GLU A 113 11.49 18.00 -3.51
CA GLU A 113 11.69 16.55 -3.43
C GLU A 113 10.84 15.80 -4.48
N THR A 114 11.39 14.72 -5.04
CA THR A 114 10.60 13.76 -5.84
C THR A 114 9.72 12.91 -4.92
N GLY A 115 8.41 13.12 -5.02
CA GLY A 115 7.40 12.22 -4.49
C GLY A 115 7.07 11.10 -5.48
N ALA A 116 6.57 9.98 -4.98
CA ALA A 116 6.06 8.88 -5.78
C ALA A 116 4.69 8.46 -5.25
N VAL A 117 3.78 8.11 -6.15
CA VAL A 117 2.47 7.53 -5.81
C VAL A 117 2.21 6.31 -6.70
N LEU A 118 1.67 5.24 -6.11
CA LEU A 118 1.24 4.08 -6.86
C LEU A 118 -0.16 4.36 -7.41
N LYS A 119 -0.25 4.57 -8.72
CA LYS A 119 -1.51 4.73 -9.43
C LYS A 119 -1.99 3.40 -9.96
N GLY A 120 -3.29 3.32 -10.26
CA GLY A 120 -3.88 2.13 -10.87
C GLY A 120 -5.38 2.26 -11.03
N ARG A 121 -6.05 1.12 -11.15
CA ARG A 121 -7.51 1.02 -11.24
C ARG A 121 -8.08 0.27 -10.06
N LEU A 122 -9.14 0.81 -9.46
CA LEU A 122 -9.99 0.06 -8.54
C LEU A 122 -10.99 -0.75 -9.38
N LEU A 123 -10.88 -2.07 -9.30
CA LEU A 123 -11.64 -3.01 -10.12
C LEU A 123 -12.85 -3.55 -9.36
N LYS A 124 -12.69 -3.87 -8.07
CA LYS A 124 -13.73 -4.46 -7.24
C LYS A 124 -13.60 -4.01 -5.78
N LEU A 125 -14.74 -3.87 -5.13
CA LEU A 125 -14.85 -3.81 -3.68
C LEU A 125 -15.59 -5.08 -3.25
N PHE A 126 -15.02 -5.81 -2.29
CA PHE A 126 -15.63 -7.02 -1.75
C PHE A 126 -16.62 -6.66 -0.65
N TRP A 127 -16.27 -5.70 0.20
CA TRP A 127 -17.15 -5.11 1.21
C TRP A 127 -16.64 -3.73 1.64
N ILE A 128 -17.53 -2.94 2.26
CA ILE A 128 -17.22 -1.64 2.85
C ILE A 128 -17.76 -1.58 4.28
N LYS A 129 -16.94 -1.09 5.21
CA LYS A 129 -17.34 -0.78 6.59
C LYS A 129 -17.15 0.69 6.90
N VAL A 130 -18.20 1.35 7.35
CA VAL A 130 -18.15 2.74 7.84
C VAL A 130 -18.20 2.69 9.36
N ASN A 131 -17.16 3.20 10.03
CA ASN A 131 -17.02 3.17 11.49
C ASN A 131 -17.22 1.77 12.12
N GLY A 132 -16.90 0.71 11.36
CA GLY A 132 -17.00 -0.68 11.79
C GLY A 132 -18.29 -1.38 11.37
N GLU A 133 -19.32 -0.64 10.93
CA GLU A 133 -20.58 -1.20 10.43
C GLU A 133 -20.48 -1.48 8.93
N GLU A 134 -20.87 -2.68 8.51
CA GLU A 134 -20.83 -3.08 7.10
C GLU A 134 -22.03 -2.50 6.34
N VAL A 135 -21.74 -1.65 5.36
CA VAL A 135 -22.75 -0.94 4.56
C VAL A 135 -22.86 -1.46 3.13
N TYR A 136 -21.90 -2.28 2.71
CA TYR A 136 -21.85 -2.88 1.37
C TYR A 136 -21.11 -4.21 1.39
N ARG A 137 -21.59 -5.17 0.60
CA ARG A 137 -20.92 -6.44 0.29
C ARG A 137 -21.27 -6.85 -1.14
N ASP A 138 -20.30 -7.33 -1.90
CA ASP A 138 -20.54 -7.93 -3.22
C ASP A 138 -20.78 -9.44 -3.06
N GLU A 139 -21.99 -9.89 -3.41
CA GLU A 139 -22.41 -11.29 -3.28
C GLU A 139 -21.76 -12.22 -4.34
N GLY A 140 -21.12 -11.67 -5.37
CA GLY A 140 -20.51 -12.45 -6.46
C GLY A 140 -19.10 -12.96 -6.20
N ASP A 141 -18.71 -13.20 -4.94
CA ASP A 141 -17.31 -13.45 -4.55
C ASP A 141 -16.99 -14.91 -4.18
N GLU A 142 -17.98 -15.79 -4.06
CA GLU A 142 -17.72 -17.19 -3.69
C GLU A 142 -17.05 -18.02 -4.81
N SER A 143 -17.03 -17.53 -6.06
CA SER A 143 -16.56 -18.29 -7.21
C SER A 143 -15.15 -17.96 -7.72
N ASP A 144 -14.61 -16.77 -7.41
CA ASP A 144 -13.36 -16.26 -8.02
C ASP A 144 -12.08 -16.77 -7.33
N ASP A 145 -12.19 -17.24 -6.08
CA ASP A 145 -11.04 -17.72 -5.29
C ASP A 145 -10.78 -19.23 -5.41
N ALA A 146 -11.75 -19.99 -5.94
CA ALA A 146 -11.63 -21.44 -6.12
C ALA A 146 -10.67 -21.82 -7.26
N GLU A 147 -10.48 -20.96 -8.26
CA GLU A 147 -9.65 -21.26 -9.45
C GLU A 147 -8.15 -21.00 -9.24
N ALA A 148 -7.77 -20.16 -8.26
CA ALA A 148 -6.35 -19.86 -7.99
C ALA A 148 -5.65 -20.88 -7.07
N GLY A 149 -6.41 -21.79 -6.44
CA GLY A 149 -5.91 -22.77 -5.47
C GLY A 149 -5.80 -24.22 -5.96
N ALA A 150 -6.16 -24.49 -7.22
CA ALA A 150 -6.28 -25.85 -7.76
C ALA A 150 -5.01 -26.40 -8.45
N ASP A 151 -3.84 -25.77 -8.29
CA ASP A 151 -2.55 -26.37 -8.62
C ASP A 151 -1.76 -26.69 -7.35
N ARG A 152 -2.29 -27.64 -6.57
CA ARG A 152 -1.44 -28.44 -5.67
C ARG A 152 -1.05 -29.71 -6.41
N SER A 153 -0.19 -29.57 -7.40
CA SER A 153 0.61 -30.68 -7.89
C SER A 153 1.40 -31.25 -6.70
N ARG A 154 0.95 -32.40 -6.20
CA ARG A 154 1.70 -33.24 -5.27
C ARG A 154 2.92 -33.72 -6.03
N GLU A 155 4.07 -33.11 -5.82
CA GLU A 155 5.34 -33.67 -6.25
C GLU A 155 5.65 -34.86 -5.33
N ILE A 156 5.26 -36.05 -5.78
CA ILE A 156 5.69 -37.32 -5.19
C ILE A 156 7.12 -37.57 -5.70
N VAL A 157 8.12 -37.20 -4.90
CA VAL A 157 9.49 -37.66 -5.10
C VAL A 157 9.57 -39.11 -4.59
N ASN A 158 9.40 -40.07 -5.51
CA ASN A 158 10.06 -41.37 -5.40
C ASN A 158 11.55 -41.09 -5.69
N GLY A 159 12.54 -41.36 -4.86
CA GLY A 159 12.79 -42.61 -4.14
C GLY A 159 14.02 -43.25 -4.80
N ASP A 160 15.22 -42.80 -4.44
CA ASP A 160 16.47 -43.54 -4.70
C ASP A 160 17.49 -43.28 -3.58
N GLU A 161 18.03 -44.37 -3.05
CA GLU A 161 18.84 -44.49 -1.84
C GLU A 161 20.33 -44.13 -2.05
N PRO A 162 21.10 -43.85 -0.97
CA PRO A 162 22.43 -43.27 -1.07
C PRO A 162 23.48 -44.32 -1.43
N SER A 163 24.26 -44.06 -2.49
CA SER A 163 25.50 -44.81 -2.73
C SER A 163 26.71 -43.98 -2.31
N ALA A 164 27.53 -44.61 -1.48
CA ALA A 164 28.76 -44.10 -0.92
C ALA A 164 29.90 -43.98 -1.96
N GLU A 165 30.90 -43.21 -1.55
CA GLU A 165 32.29 -43.18 -2.03
C GLU A 165 32.59 -42.45 -3.35
N HIS A 166 33.07 -41.20 -3.22
CA HIS A 166 34.34 -40.81 -3.82
C HIS A 166 35.05 -39.79 -2.93
N ARG A 167 36.27 -40.17 -2.51
CA ARG A 167 37.22 -39.31 -1.83
C ARG A 167 37.82 -38.34 -2.85
N ASP A 168 38.01 -37.09 -2.46
CA ASP A 168 39.24 -36.39 -2.86
C ASP A 168 39.67 -35.42 -1.76
N ASP A 169 40.92 -35.63 -1.35
CA ASP A 169 41.67 -34.87 -0.38
C ASP A 169 41.86 -33.42 -0.85
N ARG A 170 41.76 -32.45 0.06
CA ARG A 170 42.75 -31.36 0.12
C ARG A 170 42.70 -30.61 1.43
N ASP A 171 43.82 -30.70 2.13
CA ASP A 171 44.24 -30.06 3.36
C ASP A 171 43.96 -28.55 3.44
N VAL A 172 43.42 -28.12 4.58
CA VAL A 172 43.53 -26.74 5.08
C VAL A 172 44.24 -26.76 6.44
N PRO A 173 45.50 -26.30 6.55
CA PRO A 173 46.07 -26.00 7.84
C PRO A 173 45.72 -24.57 8.25
N ARG A 174 45.08 -24.49 9.41
CA ARG A 174 44.85 -23.32 10.27
C ARG A 174 46.18 -22.76 10.80
N VAL A 175 46.36 -21.44 10.74
CA VAL A 175 47.40 -20.67 11.45
C VAL A 175 46.76 -19.32 11.85
N GLU A 176 46.32 -19.13 13.09
CA GLU A 176 47.04 -18.57 14.27
C GLU A 176 47.63 -17.16 14.09
N GLN A 177 47.27 -16.27 15.01
CA GLN A 177 47.68 -14.88 15.12
C GLN A 177 49.18 -14.74 15.38
N PRO A 178 49.77 -13.56 15.08
CA PRO A 178 50.64 -12.95 16.07
C PRO A 178 50.52 -11.42 16.20
N THR A 179 51.20 -10.96 17.25
CA THR A 179 51.13 -9.71 17.98
C THR A 179 52.15 -8.64 17.53
N ASN A 180 51.75 -7.36 17.64
CA ASN A 180 52.48 -6.16 18.08
C ASN A 180 53.79 -5.66 17.38
N GLY A 181 53.78 -4.39 16.93
CA GLY A 181 54.89 -3.44 17.17
C GLY A 181 55.45 -2.59 16.00
N ARG A 182 55.27 -1.26 16.12
CA ARG A 182 56.05 -0.09 15.61
C ARG A 182 55.74 0.60 14.24
N GLU A 183 55.12 1.78 14.40
CA GLU A 183 55.45 3.14 13.91
C GLU A 183 55.92 3.36 12.44
N THR A 184 55.10 4.09 11.67
CA THR A 184 55.52 5.28 10.89
C THR A 184 54.29 6.17 10.64
N GLU A 185 54.37 7.45 11.01
CA GLU A 185 53.41 8.50 10.69
C GLU A 185 53.45 8.86 9.20
N VAL A 186 52.29 8.96 8.52
CA VAL A 186 52.02 9.94 7.46
C VAL A 186 50.53 10.32 7.47
N SER A 187 50.32 11.64 7.47
CA SER A 187 49.12 12.47 7.41
C SER A 187 48.03 12.13 6.37
N GLY A 188 46.77 12.41 6.72
CA GLY A 188 45.79 12.99 5.79
C GLY A 188 44.37 12.39 5.79
N GLU A 189 43.44 13.14 6.39
CA GLU A 189 41.98 13.20 6.13
C GLU A 189 41.05 12.07 6.61
N GLU A 190 40.24 12.42 7.62
CA GLU A 190 39.09 11.65 8.13
C GLU A 190 37.92 11.61 7.14
N PRO A 191 37.26 10.46 6.90
CA PRO A 191 35.88 10.45 6.43
C PRO A 191 34.94 10.57 7.63
N SER A 192 34.14 11.64 7.60
CA SER A 192 33.11 11.96 8.59
C SER A 192 32.12 10.82 8.79
N ALA A 193 31.76 10.61 10.06
CA ALA A 193 30.76 9.66 10.50
C ALA A 193 29.44 9.87 9.75
N VAL A 194 29.02 8.85 8.98
CA VAL A 194 27.67 8.76 8.44
C VAL A 194 26.74 8.47 9.60
N GLU A 195 26.08 9.52 10.08
CA GLU A 195 25.00 9.47 11.04
C GLU A 195 23.92 8.51 10.50
N ARG A 196 23.71 7.40 11.21
CA ARG A 196 22.64 6.43 10.93
C ARG A 196 21.31 7.17 11.02
N ALA A 197 20.76 7.55 9.87
CA ALA A 197 19.42 8.10 9.81
C ALA A 197 18.41 7.04 10.29
N GLU A 198 17.78 7.32 11.42
CA GLU A 198 16.64 6.56 11.97
C GLU A 198 15.57 6.29 10.87
N PRO A 199 14.91 5.12 10.89
CA PRO A 199 13.87 4.81 9.92
C PRO A 199 12.74 5.84 10.00
N ARG A 200 12.50 6.51 8.87
CA ARG A 200 11.45 7.51 8.71
C ARG A 200 10.07 6.87 8.85
N THR A 201 9.56 6.83 10.08
CA THR A 201 8.16 6.51 10.36
C THR A 201 7.28 7.59 9.74
N ASN A 202 6.48 7.21 8.74
CA ASN A 202 5.45 8.07 8.17
C ASN A 202 4.27 8.12 9.15
N ARG A 203 4.48 8.75 10.32
CA ARG A 203 3.47 8.91 11.36
C ARG A 203 2.45 9.94 10.91
N TYR A 204 1.22 9.50 10.68
CA TYR A 204 0.08 10.42 10.71
C TYR A 204 0.04 11.12 12.08
N PRO A 205 -0.25 12.43 12.14
CA PRO A 205 -0.32 13.14 13.41
C PRO A 205 -1.47 12.58 14.26
N PRO A 206 -1.27 12.39 15.58
CA PRO A 206 -2.35 11.92 16.46
C PRO A 206 -3.46 12.96 16.57
N LEU A 207 -4.70 12.48 16.64
CA LEU A 207 -5.91 13.28 16.76
C LEU A 207 -5.90 14.08 18.07
N ARG A 208 -6.09 15.40 17.95
CA ARG A 208 -6.21 16.32 19.08
C ARG A 208 -7.53 16.03 19.81
N ARG A 209 -7.46 15.37 20.97
CA ARG A 209 -8.61 15.27 21.91
C ARG A 209 -8.99 16.69 22.34
N GLN A 210 -10.09 17.23 21.83
CA GLN A 210 -10.75 18.36 22.49
C GLN A 210 -11.52 17.82 23.69
N ALA A 211 -10.99 18.07 24.88
CA ALA A 211 -11.76 17.98 26.11
C ALA A 211 -12.77 19.14 26.10
N SER A 212 -14.05 18.81 26.03
CA SER A 212 -15.18 19.73 26.17
C SER A 212 -15.31 20.17 27.64
N GLY A 213 -14.57 21.22 28.01
CA GLY A 213 -14.80 21.95 29.25
C GLY A 213 -16.01 22.87 29.12
N ASN A 214 -17.22 22.34 29.29
CA ASN A 214 -18.44 23.14 29.28
C ASN A 214 -18.66 23.77 30.67
N ALA A 215 -18.03 24.93 30.92
CA ALA A 215 -18.32 25.74 32.10
C ALA A 215 -19.64 26.50 31.89
N ARG A 216 -20.73 25.96 32.43
CA ARG A 216 -22.01 26.66 32.60
C ARG A 216 -21.78 27.94 33.40
N ARG A 217 -21.92 29.12 32.77
CA ARG A 217 -22.18 30.37 33.48
C ARG A 217 -23.63 30.36 33.95
N THR A 218 -23.82 30.29 35.26
CA THR A 218 -25.08 30.56 35.93
C THR A 218 -25.41 32.05 35.81
N SER A 219 -26.59 32.37 35.31
CA SER A 219 -27.21 33.69 35.41
C SER A 219 -27.60 33.96 36.87
N ALA A 220 -26.95 34.92 37.50
CA ALA A 220 -27.44 35.55 38.72
C ALA A 220 -27.98 36.92 38.34
N GLY A 221 -29.29 37.12 38.51
CA GLY A 221 -29.85 38.46 38.64
C GLY A 221 -29.48 39.05 39.99
N ASP A 222 -29.32 40.37 40.05
CA ASP A 222 -30.00 41.23 41.03
C ASP A 222 -29.75 42.71 40.68
N ARG A 223 -30.81 43.51 40.87
CA ARG A 223 -30.92 44.99 40.84
C ARG A 223 -31.11 45.72 39.51
#